data_AF-A0A5E4C4M7-F1
#
_entry.id   AF-A0A5E4C4M7-F1
#
_cell.length_a   1.000
_cell.length_b   1.000
_cell.length_c   1.000
_cell.angle_alpha   90.00
_cell.angle_beta   90.00
_cell.angle_gamma   90.00
#
_symmetry.space_group_name_H-M   'P 1'
#
loop_
_entity.id
_entity.type
_entity.pdbx_description
1 polymer ?
#
loop_
_entity_poly.entity_id
_entity_poly.type
_entity_poly.pdbx_seq_one_letter_code
_entity_poly.pdbx_strand_id
1 'polypeptide(L)' 'NGKLIEESEKYLLKGSNTELTVRNIINSDGGPYVCRATNKAGEDEKQAFLQVF' A
#
# COMPACT_ATOMS: atom_id res chain seq x y z
N ASN A 1 -11.16 7.61 -5.16
CA ASN A 1 -10.51 6.72 -6.15
C ASN A 1 -9.01 6.73 -5.90
N GLY A 2 -8.53 5.75 -5.14
CA GLY A 2 -7.09 5.53 -4.95
C GLY A 2 -6.46 4.89 -6.17
N LYS A 3 -5.13 4.92 -6.26
CA LYS A 3 -4.35 4.22 -7.30
C LYS A 3 -3.92 2.86 -6.76
N LEU A 4 -4.12 1.80 -7.54
CA LEU A 4 -3.56 0.48 -7.22
C LEU A 4 -2.03 0.57 -7.23
N ILE A 5 -1.41 0.08 -6.16
CA ILE A 5 0.04 -0.01 -6.06
C ILE A 5 0.48 -1.33 -6.70
N GLU A 6 1.38 -1.22 -7.66
CA GLU A 6 2.01 -2.35 -8.36
C GLU A 6 3.50 -2.36 -8.07
N GLU A 7 4.10 -3.55 -8.10
CA GLU A 7 5.52 -3.74 -7.87
C GLU A 7 6.35 -2.96 -8.90
N SER A 8 7.34 -2.21 -8.41
CA SER A 8 8.15 -1.29 -9.21
C SER A 8 9.46 -0.95 -8.49
N GLU A 9 10.29 -0.09 -9.07
CA GLU A 9 11.47 0.45 -8.37
C GLU A 9 11.08 1.22 -7.09
N LYS A 10 9.91 1.87 -7.09
CA LYS A 10 9.37 2.65 -5.97
C LYS A 10 8.73 1.77 -4.89
N TYR A 11 8.00 0.74 -5.30
CA TYR A 11 7.17 -0.09 -4.42
C TYR A 11 7.60 -1.55 -4.48
N LEU A 12 8.00 -2.11 -3.35
CA LEU A 12 8.31 -3.52 -3.21
C LEU A 12 7.19 -4.21 -2.42
N LEU A 13 6.63 -5.28 -2.97
CA LEU A 13 5.60 -6.10 -2.33
C LEU A 13 6.22 -7.42 -1.88
N LYS A 14 5.94 -7.86 -0.65
CA LYS A 14 6.41 -9.15 -0.10
C LYS A 14 5.27 -9.93 0.53
N GLY A 15 5.54 -11.22 0.80
CA GLY A 15 4.61 -12.08 1.54
C GLY A 15 3.24 -12.20 0.87
N SER A 16 3.19 -12.31 -0.46
CA SER A 16 1.93 -12.30 -1.23
C SER A 16 1.13 -10.99 -1.03
N ASN A 17 1.82 -9.85 -1.14
CA ASN A 17 1.27 -8.50 -1.02
C ASN A 17 0.74 -8.15 0.39
N THR A 18 1.21 -8.84 1.42
CA THR A 18 0.89 -8.53 2.83
C THR A 18 1.82 -7.45 3.42
N GLU A 19 2.96 -7.23 2.77
CA GLU A 19 3.93 -6.21 3.16
C GLU A 19 4.23 -5.29 1.97
N LEU A 20 4.18 -3.97 2.21
CA LEU A 20 4.57 -2.93 1.26
C LEU A 20 5.78 -2.17 1.81
N THR A 21 6.85 -2.10 1.01
CA THR A 21 7.99 -1.20 1.26
C THR A 21 8.00 -0.10 0.21
N VAL A 22 7.95 1.16 0.64
CA VAL A 22 8.07 2.34 -0.22
C VAL A 22 9.50 2.87 -0.17
N ARG A 23 10.20 2.90 -1.29
CA ARG A 23 11.61 3.31 -1.39
C ARG A 23 11.75 4.79 -1.72
N ASN A 24 12.87 5.42 -1.36
CA ASN A 24 13.21 6.80 -1.72
C ASN A 24 12.04 7.78 -1.47
N ILE A 25 11.53 7.80 -0.23
CA ILE A 25 10.36 8.58 0.18
C ILE A 25 10.54 10.07 -0.15
N ILE A 26 9.48 10.69 -0.66
CA ILE A 26 9.31 12.13 -0.87
C ILE A 26 7.97 12.58 -0.28
N ASN A 27 7.79 13.89 -0.06
CA ASN A 27 6.58 14.43 0.56
C ASN A 27 5.26 14.02 -0.13
N SER A 28 5.26 13.85 -1.45
CA SER A 28 4.07 13.43 -2.19
C SER A 28 3.70 11.95 -2.01
N ASP A 29 4.55 11.15 -1.38
CA ASP A 29 4.21 9.78 -0.97
C ASP A 29 3.40 9.76 0.35
N GLY A 30 3.32 10.89 1.07
CA GLY A 30 2.52 10.99 2.28
C GLY A 30 1.02 10.84 1.99
N GLY A 31 0.29 10.28 2.94
CA GLY A 31 -1.16 10.11 2.84
C GLY A 31 -1.66 8.71 3.21
N PRO A 32 -2.94 8.43 2.92
CA PRO A 32 -3.56 7.15 3.26
C PRO A 32 -3.15 6.04 2.28
N TYR A 33 -2.74 4.90 2.85
CA TYR A 33 -2.52 3.64 2.16
C TYR A 33 -3.58 2.64 2.62
N VAL A 34 -4.19 1.93 1.68
CA VAL A 34 -5.24 0.93 1.96
C VAL A 34 -4.76 -0.44 1.52
N CYS A 35 -4.82 -1.41 2.43
CA CYS A 35 -4.66 -2.82 2.12
C CYS A 35 -6.06 -3.44 2.02
N ARG A 36 -6.36 -4.10 0.90
CA ARG A 36 -7.59 -4.88 0.69
C ARG A 36 -7.25 -6.35 0.56
N ALA A 37 -7.84 -7.18 1.42
CA ALA A 37 -7.78 -8.63 1.32
C ALA A 37 -9.12 -9.17 0.82
N THR A 38 -9.08 -10.14 -0.11
CA THR A 38 -10.28 -10.72 -0.70
C THR A 38 -10.20 -12.24 -0.64
N ASN A 39 -11.28 -12.89 -0.24
CA ASN A 39 -11.44 -14.33 -0.29
C ASN A 39 -12.88 -14.70 -0.72
N LYS A 40 -13.25 -16.00 -0.68
CA LYS A 40 -14.58 -16.46 -1.11
C LYS A 40 -15.75 -15.91 -0.28
N ALA A 41 -15.49 -15.45 0.96
CA ALA A 41 -16.51 -14.91 1.86
C ALA A 41 -16.73 -13.41 1.66
N GLY A 42 -15.81 -12.71 1.00
CA GLY A 42 -15.90 -11.27 0.74
C GLY A 42 -14.55 -10.57 0.77
N GLU A 43 -14.59 -9.28 1.09
CA GLU A 43 -13.43 -8.40 1.18
C GLU A 43 -13.39 -7.69 2.54
N ASP A 44 -12.17 -7.40 3.02
CA ASP A 44 -11.93 -6.51 4.15
C ASP A 44 -10.82 -5.52 3.79
N GLU A 45 -10.94 -4.31 4.32
CA GLU A 45 -9.99 -3.22 4.08
C GLU A 45 -9.45 -2.68 5.41
N LYS A 46 -8.16 -2.33 5.40
CA LYS A 46 -7.50 -1.64 6.52
C LYS A 46 -6.65 -0.51 5.96
N GLN A 47 -6.73 0.66 6.61
CA GLN A 47 -6.02 1.85 6.23
C GLN A 47 -4.86 2.15 7.21
N ALA A 48 -3.73 2.56 6.66
CA ALA A 48 -2.62 3.17 7.39
C ALA A 48 -2.36 4.58 6.84
N PHE A 49 -1.88 5.49 7.67
CA PHE A 49 -1.50 6.84 7.24
C PHE A 49 0.02 7.01 7.31
N LEU A 50 0.64 7.37 6.19
CA LEU A 50 2.06 7.65 6.12
C LEU A 50 2.30 9.15 6.24
N GLN A 51 2.97 9.56 7.32
CA GLN A 51 3.42 10.93 7.51
C GLN A 51 4.89 11.06 7.08
N VAL A 52 5.16 12.02 6.20
CA VAL A 52 6.51 12.36 5.69
C VAL A 52 6.83 13.78 6.16
N PHE A 53 8.08 14.02 6.58
CA PHE A 53 8.58 15.30 7.07
C PHE A 53 9.70 15.84 6.16
#